data_AF-A0A4R0QFL5-F1
#
_entry.id   AF-A0A4R0QFL5-F1
#
_cell.length_a   1.000
_cell.length_b   1.000
_cell.length_c   1.000
_cell.angle_alpha   90.00
_cell.angle_beta   90.00
_cell.angle_gamma   90.00
#
_symmetry.space_group_name_H-M   'P 1'
#
loop_
_entity.id
_entity.type
_entity.pdbx_description
1 polymer ?
#
loop_
_entity_poly.entity_id
_entity_poly.type
_entity_poly.pdbx_seq_one_letter_code
_entity_poly.pdbx_strand_id
1 'polypeptide(L)' 'MSEEKLDAKMQELGGTAKELVGKATGDKEVETEGQVDQVKGKVKAAAEDVKDAISGVIKGLRN' A
#
# COMPACT_ATOMS: atom_id res chain seq x y z
N MET A 1 -10.54 11.68 12.84
CA MET A 1 -9.12 11.32 12.62
C MET A 1 -9.09 9.81 12.75
N SER A 2 -9.44 9.14 11.65
CA SER A 2 -9.95 7.77 11.64
C SER A 2 -8.80 6.78 11.49
N GLU A 3 -8.92 5.63 12.16
CA GLU A 3 -7.94 4.53 12.26
C GLU A 3 -7.29 4.16 10.91
N GLU A 4 -8.00 4.32 9.79
CA GLU A 4 -7.52 4.05 8.43
C GLU A 4 -6.28 4.88 8.03
N LYS A 5 -6.20 6.16 8.43
CA LYS A 5 -5.00 6.98 8.18
C LYS A 5 -3.82 6.59 9.07
N LEU A 6 -4.12 6.02 10.23
CA LEU A 6 -3.12 5.58 11.19
C LEU A 6 -2.56 4.23 10.76
N ASP A 7 -3.39 3.32 10.27
CA ASP A 7 -3.00 2.02 9.71
C ASP A 7 -2.16 2.17 8.44
N ALA A 8 -2.58 3.04 7.50
CA ALA A 8 -1.80 3.34 6.31
C ALA A 8 -0.40 3.91 6.66
N LYS A 9 -0.35 4.83 7.63
CA LYS A 9 0.93 5.34 8.14
C LYS A 9 1.76 4.28 8.86
N MET A 10 1.13 3.39 9.63
CA MET A 10 1.83 2.31 10.31
C MET A 10 2.40 1.28 9.34
N GLN A 11 1.68 0.95 8.25
CA GLN A 11 2.20 0.10 7.19
C GLN A 11 3.38 0.76 6.47
N GLU A 12 3.31 2.05 6.13
CA GLU A 12 4.45 2.76 5.55
C GLU A 12 5.66 2.76 6.48
N LEU A 13 5.44 3.01 7.78
CA LEU A 13 6.49 3.05 8.78
C LEU A 13 7.09 1.66 9.01
N GLY A 14 6.27 0.61 9.04
CA GLY A 14 6.70 -0.79 9.14
C GLY A 14 7.47 -1.28 7.91
N GLY A 15 7.03 -0.92 6.71
CA GLY A 15 7.74 -1.22 5.46
C GLY A 15 9.10 -0.52 5.40
N THR A 16 9.14 0.77 5.76
CA THR A 16 10.38 1.54 5.86
C THR A 16 11.31 0.98 6.93
N ALA A 17 10.77 0.56 8.08
CA ALA A 17 11.53 -0.06 9.15
C ALA A 17 12.13 -1.41 8.72
N LYS A 18 11.37 -2.27 8.04
CA LYS A 18 11.89 -3.52 7.43
C LYS A 18 13.00 -3.22 6.43
N GLU A 19 12.81 -2.22 5.58
CA GLU A 19 13.83 -1.85 4.59
C GLU A 19 15.12 -1.33 5.25
N LEU A 20 14.99 -0.50 6.29
CA LEU A 20 16.12 -0.01 7.08
C LEU A 20 16.83 -1.12 7.85
N VAL A 21 16.07 -2.00 8.50
CA VAL A 21 16.61 -3.13 9.25
C VAL A 21 17.32 -4.09 8.28
N GLY A 22 16.69 -4.46 7.16
CA GLY A 22 17.30 -5.31 6.14
C GLY A 22 18.58 -4.72 5.55
N LYS A 23 18.62 -3.40 5.28
CA LYS A 23 19.84 -2.71 4.85
C LYS A 23 20.93 -2.70 5.93
N ALA A 24 20.55 -2.49 7.19
CA ALA A 24 21.48 -2.42 8.31
C ALA A 24 22.04 -3.78 8.71
N THR A 25 21.24 -4.86 8.64
CA THR A 25 21.65 -6.23 8.96
C THR A 25 22.21 -6.98 7.75
N GLY A 26 22.09 -6.41 6.54
CA GLY A 26 22.50 -7.06 5.28
C GLY A 26 21.55 -8.16 4.82
N ASP A 27 20.34 -8.19 5.38
CA ASP A 27 19.35 -9.23 5.17
C ASP A 27 18.44 -8.86 3.97
N LYS A 28 18.81 -9.41 2.80
CA LYS A 28 18.11 -9.12 1.53
C LYS A 28 16.66 -9.56 1.54
N GLU A 29 16.29 -10.58 2.32
CA GLU A 29 14.90 -11.03 2.44
C GLU A 29 14.03 -9.94 3.08
N VAL A 30 14.49 -9.35 4.19
CA VAL A 30 13.75 -8.30 4.91
C VAL A 30 13.64 -7.01 4.09
N GLU A 31 14.70 -6.63 3.37
CA GLU A 31 14.67 -5.49 2.45
C GLU A 31 13.68 -5.73 1.29
N THR A 32 13.68 -6.94 0.73
CA THR A 32 12.82 -7.31 -0.40
C THR A 32 11.36 -7.38 0.04
N GLU A 33 11.06 -7.96 1.21
CA GLU A 33 9.71 -7.98 1.77
C GLU A 33 9.15 -6.57 1.94
N GLY A 34 9.93 -5.64 2.52
CA GLY A 34 9.50 -4.24 2.72
C GLY A 34 9.17 -3.54 1.41
N GLN A 35 10.02 -3.68 0.38
CA GLN A 35 9.77 -3.11 -0.95
C GLN A 35 8.59 -3.77 -1.67
N VAL A 36 8.47 -5.10 -1.59
CA VAL A 36 7.38 -5.85 -2.23
C VAL A 36 6.05 -5.47 -1.61
N ASP A 37 5.95 -5.37 -0.27
CA ASP A 37 4.72 -4.93 0.40
C ASP A 37 4.32 -3.51 -0.01
N GLN A 38 5.28 -2.57 -0.11
CA GLN A 38 5.00 -1.22 -0.59
C GLN A 38 4.48 -1.20 -2.04
N VAL A 39 5.14 -1.94 -2.93
CA VAL A 39 4.73 -2.00 -4.35
C VAL A 39 3.35 -2.65 -4.47
N LYS A 40 3.10 -3.74 -3.75
CA LYS A 40 1.83 -4.45 -3.78
C LYS A 40 0.70 -3.60 -3.23
N GLY A 41 0.96 -2.85 -2.15
CA GLY A 41 0.02 -1.87 -1.60
C GLY A 41 -0.33 -0.77 -2.60
N LYS A 42 0.68 -0.15 -3.24
CA LYS A 42 0.47 0.90 -4.26
C LYS A 42 -0.32 0.40 -5.47
N VAL A 43 0.00 -0.81 -5.96
CA VAL A 43 -0.73 -1.43 -7.08
C VAL A 43 -2.17 -1.73 -6.70
N LYS A 44 -2.41 -2.22 -5.48
CA LYS A 44 -3.75 -2.53 -5.00
C LYS A 44 -4.60 -1.27 -4.84
N ALA A 45 -4.03 -0.21 -4.23
CA ALA A 45 -4.69 1.09 -4.11
C ALA A 45 -5.04 1.67 -5.49
N ALA A 46 -4.09 1.69 -6.43
CA ALA A 46 -4.35 2.18 -7.79
C ALA A 46 -5.43 1.36 -8.52
N ALA A 47 -5.45 0.04 -8.33
CA ALA A 47 -6.47 -0.82 -8.91
C ALA A 47 -7.85 -0.61 -8.28
N GLU A 48 -7.91 -0.33 -6.98
CA GLU A 48 -9.15 0.03 -6.28
C GLU A 48 -9.67 1.40 -6.71
N ASP A 49 -8.82 2.43 -6.79
CA ASP A 49 -9.18 3.75 -7.32
C ASP A 49 -9.76 3.66 -8.75
N VAL A 50 -9.13 2.88 -9.63
CA VAL A 50 -9.63 2.67 -10.99
C VAL A 50 -10.96 1.92 -10.99
N LYS A 51 -11.12 0.87 -10.17
CA LYS A 51 -12.40 0.15 -10.05
C LYS A 51 -13.51 1.02 -9.49
N ASP A 52 -13.20 1.88 -8.52
CA ASP A 52 -14.16 2.76 -7.88
C ASP A 52 -14.61 3.86 -8.86
N ALA A 53 -13.67 4.47 -9.60
CA ALA A 53 -13.98 5.41 -10.67
C ALA A 53 -14.87 4.79 -11.77
N ILE A 54 -14.55 3.59 -12.22
CA ILE A 54 -15.36 2.86 -13.22
C ILE A 54 -16.73 2.52 -12.65
N SER A 55 -16.79 2.02 -11.41
CA SER A 55 -18.05 1.69 -10.75
C SER A 55 -18.92 2.93 -10.52
N GLY A 56 -18.32 4.08 -10.19
CA GLY A 56 -18.99 5.36 -10.06
C GLY A 56 -19.60 5.82 -11.38
N VAL A 57 -18.87 5.72 -12.48
CA VAL A 57 -19.37 6.03 -13.83
C VAL A 57 -20.53 5.11 -14.23
N ILE A 58 -20.39 3.78 -14.04
CA ILE A 58 -21.43 2.81 -14.36
C ILE A 58 -22.68 3.01 -13.50
N LYS A 59 -22.51 3.36 -12.22
CA LYS A 59 -23.61 3.62 -11.29
C LYS A 59 -24.34 4.93 -11.62
N GLY A 60 -23.63 5.95 -12.09
CA GLY A 60 -24.19 7.21 -12.58
C GLY A 60 -24.98 7.07 -13.89
N LEU A 61 -24.63 6.12 -14.75
CA LEU A 61 -25.35 5.80 -16.00
C LEU A 61 -26.65 5.01 -15.80
N ARG A 62 -26.87 4.42 -14.62
CA ARG A 62 -28.05 3.62 -14.30
C ARG A 62 -29.11 4.40 -13.49
N ASN A 63 -28.93 5.71 -13.32
CA ASN A 63 -29.85 6.58 -12.60
C ASN A 63 -30.67 7.47 -13.54
#